data_AF-A0A430Q807-F1
#
_entry.id   AF-A0A430Q807-F1
#
_cell.length_a   1.000
_cell.length_b   1.000
_cell.length_c   1.000
_cell.angle_alpha   90.00
_cell.angle_beta   90.00
_cell.angle_gamma   90.00
#
_symmetry.space_group_name_H-M   'P 1'
#
loop_
_entity.id
_entity.type
_entity.pdbx_description
1 polymer ?
#
loop_
_entity_poly.entity_id
_entity_poly.type
_entity_poly.pdbx_seq_one_letter_code
_entity_poly.pdbx_strand_id
1 'polypeptide(L)'
;MRVLELYAGIGGMHIAFKGSTVKHEVVAAVEINDVATDVYKYNFPNTLTLNRVIEQFLLSPLQFGIPNCRLRFYLLARLRSSSWNSNFKMGQSESIDMRPPVDAPMLPGCQCTSCSGVISHIEHTDDNFTEYIQFCRPISEFVLVPSDSPKELYFLDEKCLQRYFRVLDIVRSCDKKTRCFTKGYSKRLEGTGSVFQTSMENEVSFFYYYDKTSEKITNYYEANKEDEQAVLQYAKLLKLRFFHSREVANMMCFPKSF
;
A
#
# COMPACT_ATOMS: atom_id res chain seq x y z
N MET A 1 26.29 13.77 -12.82
CA MET A 1 25.22 12.85 -12.37
C MET A 1 25.68 11.42 -12.57
N ARG A 2 25.50 10.55 -11.58
CA ARG A 2 25.78 9.11 -11.71
C ARG A 2 24.51 8.42 -12.19
N VAL A 3 24.58 7.63 -13.26
CA VAL A 3 23.43 7.05 -13.95
C VAL A 3 23.49 5.53 -13.89
N LEU A 4 22.40 4.91 -13.43
CA LEU A 4 22.14 3.48 -13.58
C LEU A 4 21.19 3.30 -14.76
N GLU A 5 21.61 2.59 -15.80
CA GLU A 5 20.82 2.32 -17.00
C GLU A 5 20.15 0.95 -16.88
N LEU A 6 18.84 0.92 -16.63
CA LEU A 6 18.05 -0.32 -16.56
C LEU A 6 17.47 -0.64 -17.95
N TYR A 7 17.36 -1.93 -18.29
CA TYR A 7 16.94 -2.38 -19.63
C TYR A 7 17.83 -1.76 -20.71
N ALA A 8 19.14 -1.87 -20.50
CA ALA A 8 20.12 -1.10 -21.25
C ALA A 8 20.13 -1.44 -22.75
N GLY A 9 19.65 -2.63 -23.13
CA GLY A 9 19.67 -3.10 -24.51
C GLY A 9 21.07 -2.98 -25.09
N ILE A 10 21.17 -2.34 -26.26
CA ILE A 10 22.46 -2.06 -26.93
C ILE A 10 23.08 -0.71 -26.54
N GLY A 11 22.51 0.01 -25.57
CA GLY A 11 23.03 1.27 -25.02
C GLY A 11 22.51 2.55 -25.67
N GLY A 12 21.24 2.55 -26.12
CA GLY A 12 20.61 3.74 -26.71
C GLY A 12 20.56 4.92 -25.74
N MET A 13 20.24 4.68 -24.46
CA MET A 13 20.21 5.75 -23.45
C MET A 13 21.63 6.24 -23.12
N HIS A 14 22.62 5.36 -23.09
CA HIS A 14 24.03 5.78 -22.99
C HIS A 14 24.43 6.76 -24.11
N ILE A 15 24.08 6.46 -25.37
CA ILE A 15 24.34 7.37 -26.50
C ILE A 15 23.59 8.69 -26.32
N ALA A 16 22.32 8.65 -25.92
CA ALA A 16 21.53 9.85 -25.66
C ALA A 16 22.18 10.74 -24.59
N PHE A 17 22.70 10.14 -23.52
CA PHE A 17 23.46 10.88 -22.51
C PHE A 17 24.74 11.50 -23.07
N LYS A 18 25.54 10.75 -23.84
CA LYS A 18 26.74 11.29 -24.51
C LYS A 18 26.43 12.47 -25.43
N GLY A 19 25.28 12.44 -26.12
CA GLY A 19 24.82 13.55 -26.97
C GLY A 19 24.17 14.70 -26.21
N SER A 20 23.90 14.55 -24.91
CA SER A 20 23.32 15.59 -24.07
C SER A 20 24.38 16.55 -23.52
N THR A 21 23.96 17.76 -23.13
CA THR A 21 24.82 18.72 -22.44
C THR A 21 24.94 18.44 -20.93
N VAL A 22 24.29 17.40 -20.42
CA VAL A 22 24.27 17.08 -18.99
C VAL A 22 25.57 16.37 -18.62
N LYS A 23 26.30 16.89 -17.62
CA LYS A 23 27.46 16.19 -17.06
C LYS A 23 27.03 14.89 -16.37
N HIS A 24 27.38 13.75 -16.96
CA HIS A 24 26.93 12.43 -16.50
C HIS A 24 28.07 11.40 -16.50
N GLU A 25 27.80 10.27 -15.84
CA GLU A 25 28.61 9.06 -15.86
C GLU A 25 27.65 7.88 -15.74
N VAL A 26 27.62 7.00 -16.74
CA VAL A 26 26.86 5.74 -16.64
C VAL A 26 27.69 4.77 -15.81
N VAL A 27 27.30 4.58 -14.56
CA VAL A 27 28.05 3.79 -13.57
C VAL A 27 27.81 2.30 -13.72
N ALA A 28 26.62 1.92 -14.18
CA ALA A 28 26.29 0.55 -14.52
C ALA A 28 25.13 0.49 -15.51
N ALA A 29 25.12 -0.56 -16.31
CA ALA A 29 24.07 -0.90 -17.25
C ALA A 29 23.54 -2.31 -16.92
N VAL A 30 22.22 -2.48 -16.81
CA VAL A 30 21.58 -3.74 -16.45
C VAL A 30 20.78 -4.25 -17.63
N GLU A 31 21.08 -5.47 -18.06
CA GLU A 31 20.44 -6.12 -19.21
C GLU A 31 20.40 -7.64 -18.97
N ILE A 32 19.34 -8.32 -19.39
CA ILE A 32 19.21 -9.77 -19.27
C ILE A 32 19.58 -10.49 -20.57
N ASN A 33 19.39 -9.83 -21.72
CA ASN A 33 19.70 -10.39 -23.02
C ASN A 33 21.22 -10.44 -23.24
N ASP A 34 21.76 -11.65 -23.37
CA ASP A 34 23.19 -11.88 -23.51
C ASP A 34 23.76 -11.22 -24.79
N VAL A 35 23.01 -11.27 -25.91
CA VAL A 35 23.42 -10.63 -27.18
C VAL A 35 23.48 -9.11 -27.05
N ALA A 36 22.45 -8.50 -26.46
CA ALA A 36 22.42 -7.06 -26.22
C ALA A 36 23.54 -6.62 -25.26
N THR A 37 23.78 -7.42 -24.21
CA THR A 37 24.89 -7.25 -23.26
C THR A 37 26.24 -7.25 -23.98
N ASP A 38 26.47 -8.17 -24.92
CA ASP A 38 27.72 -8.26 -25.67
C ASP A 38 27.91 -7.04 -26.60
N VAL A 39 26.84 -6.63 -27.31
CA VAL A 39 26.85 -5.42 -28.13
C VAL A 39 27.11 -4.18 -27.27
N TYR A 40 26.50 -4.08 -26.08
CA TYR A 40 26.71 -2.98 -25.16
C TYR A 40 28.19 -2.93 -24.72
N LYS A 41 28.75 -4.05 -24.26
CA LYS A 41 30.15 -4.14 -23.81
C LYS A 41 31.14 -3.79 -24.92
N TYR A 42 30.86 -4.20 -26.15
CA TYR A 42 31.68 -3.85 -27.30
C TYR A 42 31.78 -2.32 -27.51
N ASN A 43 30.65 -1.60 -27.37
CA ASN A 43 30.59 -0.15 -27.58
C ASN A 43 30.98 0.67 -26.33
N PHE A 44 30.80 0.12 -25.13
CA PHE A 44 31.03 0.79 -23.84
C PHE A 44 31.87 -0.08 -22.89
N PRO A 45 33.13 -0.43 -23.26
CA PRO A 45 33.92 -1.43 -22.53
C PRO A 45 34.30 -1.02 -21.10
N ASN A 46 34.27 0.29 -20.81
CA ASN A 46 34.60 0.84 -19.50
C ASN A 46 33.37 0.97 -18.58
N THR A 47 32.18 0.58 -19.03
CA THR A 47 30.94 0.64 -18.23
C THR A 47 30.63 -0.73 -17.65
N LEU A 48 30.32 -0.78 -16.36
CA LEU A 48 29.95 -2.02 -15.68
C LEU A 48 28.62 -2.54 -16.23
N THR A 49 28.65 -3.61 -17.04
CA THR A 49 27.44 -4.28 -17.52
C THR A 49 27.07 -5.44 -16.61
N LEU A 50 25.90 -5.35 -15.98
CA LEU A 50 25.35 -6.33 -15.06
C LEU A 50 24.31 -7.19 -15.78
N ASN A 51 24.65 -8.44 -16.05
CA ASN A 51 23.68 -9.43 -16.49
C ASN A 51 22.82 -9.86 -15.29
N ARG A 52 21.64 -9.25 -15.15
CA ARG A 52 20.73 -9.47 -14.02
C ARG A 52 19.31 -9.58 -14.53
N VAL A 53 18.55 -10.44 -13.88
CA VAL A 53 17.09 -10.45 -14.03
C VAL A 53 16.54 -9.27 -13.25
N ILE A 54 15.71 -8.46 -13.89
CA ILE A 54 14.92 -7.41 -13.24
C ILE A 54 13.48 -7.89 -13.13
N GLU A 55 12.91 -7.82 -11.94
CA GLU A 55 11.49 -8.08 -11.66
C GLU A 55 10.86 -6.81 -11.08
N GLN A 56 9.63 -6.53 -11.52
CA GLN A 56 8.90 -5.33 -11.14
C GLN A 56 7.58 -5.73 -10.51
N PHE A 57 7.27 -5.15 -9.36
CA PHE A 57 6.02 -5.41 -8.66
C PHE A 57 5.33 -4.12 -8.25
N LEU A 58 4.01 -4.13 -8.24
CA LEU A 58 3.18 -3.12 -7.59
C LEU A 58 2.36 -3.84 -6.52
N LEU A 59 2.78 -3.70 -5.25
CA LEU A 59 2.21 -4.46 -4.13
C LEU A 59 1.62 -3.55 -3.06
N SER A 60 0.57 -4.03 -2.39
CA SER A 60 -0.13 -3.37 -1.29
C SER A 60 -0.15 -4.25 -0.04
N PRO A 61 -0.07 -3.68 1.19
CA PRO A 61 -0.20 -4.43 2.44
C PRO A 61 -1.47 -5.31 2.53
N LEU A 62 -2.55 -4.93 1.83
CA LEU A 62 -3.78 -5.73 1.74
C LEU A 62 -3.52 -7.17 1.26
N GLN A 63 -2.56 -7.36 0.36
CA GLN A 63 -2.20 -8.68 -0.19
C GLN A 63 -1.45 -9.56 0.83
N PHE A 64 -1.00 -8.95 1.94
CA PHE A 64 -0.28 -9.61 3.03
C PHE A 64 -1.11 -9.69 4.32
N GLY A 65 -2.42 -9.42 4.24
CA GLY A 65 -3.33 -9.52 5.37
C GLY A 65 -3.32 -8.32 6.31
N ILE A 66 -2.80 -7.17 5.87
CA ILE A 66 -2.71 -5.94 6.65
C ILE A 66 -3.74 -4.93 6.13
N PRO A 67 -4.61 -4.34 6.98
CA PRO A 67 -5.75 -3.53 6.55
C PRO A 67 -5.36 -2.10 6.13
N ASN A 68 -4.37 -1.93 5.25
CA ASN A 68 -3.97 -0.63 4.70
C ASN A 68 -3.70 -0.71 3.20
N CYS A 69 -4.48 0.04 2.42
CA CYS A 69 -4.26 0.16 0.97
C CYS A 69 -3.10 1.11 0.70
N ARG A 70 -1.91 0.56 0.45
CA ARG A 70 -0.68 1.33 0.20
C ARG A 70 0.13 0.70 -0.93
N LEU A 71 -0.37 0.86 -2.15
CA LEU A 71 0.30 0.35 -3.35
C LEU A 71 1.67 1.01 -3.54
N ARG A 72 2.72 0.20 -3.72
CA ARG A 72 4.09 0.67 -3.93
C ARG A 72 4.78 -0.16 -5.01
N PHE A 73 5.60 0.55 -5.79
CA PHE A 73 6.46 -0.06 -6.79
C PHE A 73 7.70 -0.65 -6.12
N TYR A 74 8.05 -1.87 -6.48
CA TYR A 74 9.26 -2.56 -6.09
C TYR A 74 9.97 -3.05 -7.34
N LEU A 75 11.28 -2.84 -7.40
CA LEU A 75 12.13 -3.38 -8.46
C LEU A 75 13.23 -4.21 -7.80
N LEU A 76 13.27 -5.49 -8.17
CA LEU A 76 14.25 -6.43 -7.67
C LEU A 76 15.20 -6.79 -8.82
N ALA A 77 16.50 -6.77 -8.54
CA ALA A 77 17.52 -7.22 -9.48
C ALA A 77 18.27 -8.40 -8.87
N ARG A 78 18.32 -9.53 -9.58
CA ARG A 78 18.98 -10.75 -9.10
C ARG A 78 19.96 -11.33 -10.11
N LEU A 79 21.00 -11.98 -9.57
CA LEU A 79 21.93 -12.79 -10.34
C LEU A 79 21.19 -13.98 -10.97
N ARG A 80 21.61 -14.39 -12.17
CA ARG A 80 21.19 -15.62 -12.82
C ARG A 80 21.81 -16.81 -12.07
N SER A 81 21.21 -17.19 -10.93
CA SER A 81 21.62 -18.34 -10.12
C SER A 81 20.68 -19.53 -10.36
N SER A 82 21.27 -20.72 -10.51
CA SER A 82 20.62 -22.00 -10.83
C SER A 82 19.99 -22.73 -9.63
N SER A 83 20.01 -22.15 -8.43
CA SER A 83 19.66 -22.84 -7.18
C SER A 83 18.31 -22.46 -6.55
N TRP A 84 17.41 -21.79 -7.29
CA TRP A 84 16.00 -21.69 -6.87
C TRP A 84 15.12 -22.68 -7.62
N ASN A 85 14.38 -23.49 -6.86
CA ASN A 85 13.45 -24.48 -7.38
C ASN A 85 12.49 -23.85 -8.40
N SER A 86 12.41 -24.52 -9.54
CA SER A 86 12.05 -24.06 -10.87
C SER A 86 10.55 -23.82 -11.13
N ASN A 87 9.79 -23.36 -10.14
CA ASN A 87 8.35 -23.13 -10.30
C ASN A 87 7.94 -21.66 -10.41
N PHE A 88 8.82 -20.71 -10.05
CA PHE A 88 8.60 -19.31 -10.42
C PHE A 88 8.80 -19.19 -11.93
N LYS A 89 7.71 -19.35 -12.70
CA LYS A 89 7.67 -19.05 -14.13
C LYS A 89 7.83 -17.55 -14.27
N MET A 90 9.09 -17.13 -14.23
CA MET A 90 9.50 -15.77 -14.41
C MET A 90 9.03 -15.33 -15.79
N GLY A 91 8.07 -14.40 -15.81
CA GLY A 91 7.60 -13.83 -17.05
C GLY A 91 8.78 -13.23 -17.79
N GLN A 92 8.94 -13.59 -19.06
CA GLN A 92 9.75 -12.83 -20.02
C GLN A 92 9.16 -11.44 -20.29
N SER A 93 8.31 -10.95 -19.40
CA SER A 93 7.40 -9.84 -19.64
C SER A 93 7.98 -8.58 -19.03
N GLU A 94 8.07 -7.53 -19.84
CA GLU A 94 8.36 -6.16 -19.40
C GLU A 94 7.27 -5.56 -18.49
N SER A 95 6.20 -6.33 -18.21
CA SER A 95 5.07 -5.90 -17.39
C SER A 95 5.36 -5.93 -15.89
N ILE A 96 4.76 -4.99 -15.17
CA ILE A 96 4.77 -4.94 -13.70
C ILE A 96 3.79 -6.00 -13.16
N ASP A 97 4.25 -6.90 -12.28
CA ASP A 97 3.39 -7.87 -11.63
C ASP A 97 2.65 -7.23 -10.45
N MET A 98 1.33 -7.40 -10.42
CA MET A 98 0.49 -6.91 -9.34
C MET A 98 0.31 -7.95 -8.25
N ARG A 99 0.70 -9.20 -8.46
CA ARG A 99 0.56 -10.28 -7.48
C ARG A 99 1.82 -10.41 -6.63
N PRO A 100 1.67 -10.74 -5.34
CA PRO A 100 2.83 -11.06 -4.53
C PRO A 100 3.48 -12.34 -5.04
N PRO A 101 4.81 -12.48 -4.96
CA PRO A 101 5.52 -13.66 -5.43
C PRO A 101 5.26 -14.85 -4.48
N VAL A 102 4.16 -15.57 -4.71
CA VAL A 102 3.71 -16.69 -3.86
C VAL A 102 4.68 -17.87 -3.86
N ASP A 103 5.48 -18.03 -4.92
CA ASP A 103 6.48 -19.09 -5.02
C ASP A 103 7.83 -18.71 -4.39
N ALA A 104 7.98 -17.48 -3.88
CA ALA A 104 9.19 -17.07 -3.18
C ALA A 104 9.31 -17.82 -1.84
N PRO A 105 10.54 -18.14 -1.39
CA PRO A 105 10.74 -18.74 -0.08
C PRO A 105 10.11 -17.90 1.01
N MET A 106 9.42 -18.57 1.93
CA MET A 106 8.85 -17.92 3.10
C MET A 106 9.94 -17.27 3.94
N LEU A 107 9.66 -16.05 4.42
CA LEU A 107 10.50 -15.41 5.43
C LEU A 107 10.41 -16.21 6.75
N PRO A 108 11.53 -16.41 7.48
CA PRO A 108 11.51 -17.14 8.75
C PRO A 108 10.48 -16.59 9.74
N GLY A 109 9.55 -17.44 10.18
CA GLY A 109 8.51 -17.07 11.14
C GLY A 109 7.38 -16.18 10.59
N CYS A 110 7.34 -15.91 9.27
CA CYS A 110 6.28 -15.10 8.67
C CYS A 110 4.96 -15.87 8.58
N GLN A 111 3.87 -15.20 8.97
CA GLN A 111 2.51 -15.75 8.96
C GLN A 111 1.54 -14.90 8.11
N CYS A 112 2.08 -14.09 7.19
CA CYS A 112 1.23 -13.29 6.31
C CYS A 112 0.46 -14.17 5.32
N THR A 113 -0.63 -13.64 4.76
CA THR A 113 -1.52 -14.35 3.83
C THR A 113 -0.82 -14.88 2.58
N SER A 114 0.21 -14.17 2.11
CA SER A 114 1.03 -14.60 0.98
C SER A 114 1.92 -15.78 1.34
N CYS A 115 2.65 -15.71 2.46
CA CYS A 115 3.56 -16.78 2.88
C CYS A 115 2.82 -18.04 3.31
N SER A 116 1.62 -17.92 3.88
CA SER A 116 0.79 -19.06 4.25
C SER A 116 0.09 -19.73 3.05
N GLY A 117 0.21 -19.15 1.84
CA GLY A 117 -0.43 -19.66 0.63
C GLY A 117 -1.94 -19.44 0.56
N VAL A 118 -2.54 -18.73 1.52
CA VAL A 118 -4.00 -18.52 1.60
C VAL A 118 -4.53 -17.79 0.36
N ILE A 119 -3.75 -16.87 -0.20
CA ILE A 119 -4.15 -16.07 -1.38
C ILE A 119 -3.65 -16.65 -2.72
N SER A 120 -3.10 -17.87 -2.73
CA SER A 120 -2.52 -18.49 -3.93
C SER A 120 -3.54 -18.72 -5.06
N HIS A 121 -4.82 -18.82 -4.71
CA HIS A 121 -5.93 -18.99 -5.65
C HIS A 121 -6.37 -17.68 -6.34
N ILE A 122 -5.85 -16.51 -5.92
CA ILE A 122 -6.23 -15.22 -6.50
C ILE A 122 -5.40 -14.99 -7.77
N GLU A 123 -6.05 -15.07 -8.93
CA GLU A 123 -5.39 -14.94 -10.24
C GLU A 123 -5.27 -13.49 -10.73
N HIS A 124 -6.17 -12.61 -10.29
CA HIS A 124 -6.25 -11.22 -10.75
C HIS A 124 -6.28 -10.25 -9.57
N THR A 125 -5.61 -9.11 -9.72
CA THR A 125 -5.64 -8.02 -8.74
C THR A 125 -6.38 -6.83 -9.35
N ASP A 126 -7.57 -6.53 -8.84
CA ASP A 126 -8.27 -5.29 -9.15
C ASP A 126 -7.68 -4.08 -8.39
N ASP A 127 -7.99 -2.87 -8.84
CA ASP A 127 -7.49 -1.62 -8.25
C ASP A 127 -7.90 -1.40 -6.78
N ASN A 128 -8.95 -2.09 -6.33
CA ASN A 128 -9.50 -2.03 -4.98
C ASN A 128 -9.02 -3.18 -4.07
N PHE A 129 -8.28 -4.15 -4.60
CA PHE A 129 -7.84 -5.36 -3.92
C PHE A 129 -9.00 -6.17 -3.33
N THR A 130 -10.16 -6.20 -3.97
CA THR A 130 -11.42 -6.72 -3.38
C THR A 130 -11.27 -8.13 -2.82
N GLU A 131 -10.66 -9.04 -3.58
CA GLU A 131 -10.48 -10.44 -3.20
C GLU A 131 -9.54 -10.63 -1.98
N TYR A 132 -8.64 -9.67 -1.73
CA TYR A 132 -7.68 -9.73 -0.64
C TYR A 132 -8.26 -9.26 0.70
N ILE A 133 -9.28 -8.39 0.69
CA ILE A 133 -9.81 -7.71 1.89
C ILE A 133 -10.30 -8.72 2.94
N GLN A 134 -10.96 -9.80 2.51
CA GLN A 134 -11.50 -10.81 3.42
C GLN A 134 -10.42 -11.49 4.29
N PHE A 135 -9.19 -11.58 3.78
CA PHE A 135 -8.05 -12.19 4.46
C PHE A 135 -7.27 -11.20 5.33
N CYS A 136 -7.61 -9.92 5.29
CA CYS A 136 -6.99 -8.93 6.15
C CYS A 136 -7.45 -9.05 7.61
N ARG A 137 -6.52 -8.76 8.52
CA ARG A 137 -6.82 -8.63 9.95
C ARG A 137 -7.67 -7.39 10.19
N PRO A 138 -8.61 -7.41 11.15
CA PRO A 138 -9.45 -6.26 11.46
C PRO A 138 -8.61 -5.09 12.00
N ILE A 139 -9.08 -3.86 11.75
CA ILE A 139 -8.43 -2.63 12.23
C ILE A 139 -8.28 -2.63 13.76
N SER A 140 -9.17 -3.31 14.49
CA SER A 140 -9.13 -3.48 15.95
C SER A 140 -7.78 -4.02 16.47
N GLU A 141 -7.05 -4.82 15.68
CA GLU A 141 -5.74 -5.34 16.06
C GLU A 141 -4.61 -4.31 15.99
N PHE A 142 -4.83 -3.16 15.32
CA PHE A 142 -3.80 -2.16 15.04
C PHE A 142 -4.01 -0.85 15.81
N VAL A 143 -5.20 -0.65 16.37
CA VAL A 143 -5.55 0.53 17.19
C VAL A 143 -5.07 0.37 18.63
N LEU A 144 -4.80 1.48 19.29
CA LEU A 144 -4.37 1.47 20.69
C LEU A 144 -5.57 1.13 21.59
N VAL A 145 -5.34 0.28 22.59
CA VAL A 145 -6.32 0.04 23.64
C VAL A 145 -6.40 1.26 24.57
N PRO A 146 -7.57 1.55 25.19
CA PRO A 146 -7.73 2.71 26.06
C PRO A 146 -6.72 2.79 27.22
N SER A 147 -6.25 1.65 27.73
CA SER A 147 -5.23 1.55 28.78
C SER A 147 -3.84 2.02 28.33
N ASP A 148 -3.55 1.93 27.03
CA ASP A 148 -2.28 2.35 26.43
C ASP A 148 -2.33 3.81 25.96
N SER A 149 -3.42 4.54 26.27
CA SER A 149 -3.69 5.86 25.68
C SER A 149 -2.59 6.88 26.02
N PRO A 150 -1.86 7.40 25.00
CA PRO A 150 -1.20 8.68 25.15
C PRO A 150 -2.27 9.77 25.29
N LYS A 151 -1.92 10.89 25.93
CA LYS A 151 -2.80 12.05 26.21
C LYS A 151 -3.41 12.74 24.98
N GLU A 152 -3.28 12.20 23.77
CA GLU A 152 -3.50 12.93 22.52
C GLU A 152 -4.22 12.07 21.45
N LEU A 153 -5.48 11.69 21.71
CA LEU A 153 -6.37 11.29 20.61
C LEU A 153 -6.94 12.55 19.95
N TYR A 154 -6.79 12.65 18.64
CA TYR A 154 -7.19 13.82 17.86
C TYR A 154 -8.55 13.61 17.19
N PHE A 155 -9.61 14.06 17.86
CA PHE A 155 -10.98 14.02 17.34
C PHE A 155 -11.23 15.13 16.31
N LEU A 156 -12.10 14.85 15.34
CA LEU A 156 -12.53 15.86 14.37
C LEU A 156 -13.48 16.84 15.06
N ASP A 157 -13.15 18.13 14.99
CA ASP A 157 -14.01 19.19 15.52
C ASP A 157 -15.23 19.45 14.62
N GLU A 158 -16.17 20.24 15.14
CA GLU A 158 -17.39 20.59 14.42
C GLU A 158 -17.13 21.24 13.05
N LYS A 159 -16.12 22.12 12.98
CA LYS A 159 -15.76 22.81 11.73
C LYS A 159 -15.25 21.82 10.67
N CYS A 160 -14.47 20.83 11.09
CA CYS A 160 -13.99 19.76 10.22
C CYS A 160 -15.15 18.90 9.74
N LEU A 161 -16.08 18.52 10.62
CA LEU A 161 -17.24 17.71 10.25
C LEU A 161 -18.14 18.46 9.25
N GLN A 162 -18.52 19.70 9.54
CA GLN A 162 -19.34 20.52 8.64
C GLN A 162 -18.75 20.61 7.24
N ARG A 163 -17.42 20.82 7.15
CA ARG A 163 -16.76 21.06 5.87
C ARG A 163 -16.41 19.80 5.09
N TYR A 164 -16.02 18.73 5.77
CA TYR A 164 -15.36 17.58 5.13
C TYR A 164 -16.11 16.27 5.27
N PHE A 165 -17.18 16.17 6.04
CA PHE A 165 -17.85 14.88 6.34
C PHE A 165 -18.14 14.04 5.10
N ARG A 166 -18.62 14.67 4.01
CA ARG A 166 -18.89 14.02 2.71
C ARG A 166 -17.69 13.28 2.12
N VAL A 167 -16.48 13.82 2.29
CA VAL A 167 -15.25 13.32 1.65
C VAL A 167 -14.41 12.45 2.58
N LEU A 168 -14.89 12.18 3.79
CA LEU A 168 -14.20 11.31 4.73
C LEU A 168 -14.39 9.85 4.33
N ASP A 169 -13.28 9.12 4.27
CA ASP A 169 -13.29 7.66 4.28
C ASP A 169 -13.35 7.21 5.75
N ILE A 170 -14.53 6.79 6.20
CA ILE A 170 -14.79 6.44 7.61
C ILE A 170 -14.69 4.92 7.77
N VAL A 171 -13.87 4.50 8.72
CA VAL A 171 -13.63 3.09 9.05
C VAL A 171 -13.87 2.80 10.53
N ARG A 172 -14.18 1.54 10.83
CA ARG A 172 -14.53 1.00 12.14
C ARG A 172 -13.51 -0.03 12.60
N SER A 173 -13.66 -0.49 13.84
CA SER A 173 -12.83 -1.54 14.44
C SER A 173 -12.88 -2.86 13.66
N CYS A 174 -14.05 -3.25 13.16
CA CYS A 174 -14.27 -4.50 12.44
C CYS A 174 -13.88 -4.45 10.95
N ASP A 175 -13.69 -3.25 10.38
CA ASP A 175 -13.34 -3.11 8.98
C ASP A 175 -11.92 -3.63 8.71
N LYS A 176 -11.69 -4.10 7.48
CA LYS A 176 -10.47 -4.80 7.06
C LYS A 176 -9.66 -4.03 6.01
N LYS A 177 -9.98 -2.75 5.80
CA LYS A 177 -9.32 -1.88 4.82
C LYS A 177 -9.35 -0.44 5.28
N THR A 178 -8.22 0.24 5.17
CA THR A 178 -8.07 1.69 5.25
C THR A 178 -7.44 2.22 3.96
N ARG A 179 -7.58 3.53 3.71
CA ARG A 179 -6.88 4.25 2.64
C ARG A 179 -5.41 4.49 3.00
N CYS A 180 -4.60 4.79 1.98
CA CYS A 180 -3.20 5.14 2.15
C CYS A 180 -3.03 6.37 3.05
N PHE A 181 -2.22 6.26 4.09
CA PHE A 181 -1.81 7.41 4.89
C PHE A 181 -0.69 8.19 4.18
N THR A 182 -0.95 9.45 3.88
CA THR A 182 0.03 10.37 3.26
C THR A 182 0.74 11.23 4.31
N LYS A 183 1.81 11.92 3.93
CA LYS A 183 2.50 12.89 4.79
C LYS A 183 1.58 14.01 5.31
N GLY A 184 0.50 14.30 4.59
CA GLY A 184 -0.48 15.33 4.97
C GLY A 184 -1.58 14.85 5.91
N TYR A 185 -1.56 13.58 6.34
CA TYR A 185 -2.55 13.05 7.28
C TYR A 185 -2.61 13.91 8.54
N SER A 186 -3.82 14.15 9.07
CA SER A 186 -4.18 15.14 10.11
C SER A 186 -4.09 16.63 9.75
N LYS A 187 -3.42 17.01 8.64
CA LYS A 187 -3.32 18.41 8.17
C LYS A 187 -4.28 18.74 7.02
N ARG A 188 -4.59 17.74 6.20
CA ARG A 188 -5.58 17.80 5.12
C ARG A 188 -6.47 16.58 5.29
N LEU A 189 -7.80 16.76 5.25
CA LEU A 189 -8.72 15.64 5.48
C LEU A 189 -8.97 14.83 4.20
N GLU A 190 -9.10 15.51 3.07
CA GLU A 190 -9.38 14.84 1.80
C GLU A 190 -8.15 14.11 1.25
N GLY A 191 -8.34 12.83 0.90
CA GLY A 191 -7.34 12.04 0.18
C GLY A 191 -6.06 11.70 0.96
N THR A 192 -6.03 11.90 2.28
CA THR A 192 -4.80 11.68 3.07
C THR A 192 -4.81 10.42 3.93
N GLY A 193 -5.95 9.74 4.05
CA GLY A 193 -6.13 8.52 4.82
C GLY A 193 -7.55 8.44 5.41
N SER A 194 -7.91 7.27 5.93
CA SER A 194 -9.20 7.05 6.59
C SER A 194 -9.25 7.72 7.98
N VAL A 195 -10.45 8.00 8.48
CA VAL A 195 -10.70 8.40 9.87
C VAL A 195 -11.42 7.30 10.63
N PHE A 196 -11.14 7.19 11.92
CA PHE A 196 -11.61 6.10 12.77
C PHE A 196 -12.87 6.50 13.55
N GLN A 197 -13.92 5.70 13.44
CA GLN A 197 -15.12 5.81 14.24
C GLN A 197 -14.91 5.18 15.62
N THR A 198 -15.14 5.95 16.70
CA THR A 198 -14.93 5.48 18.08
C THR A 198 -16.20 5.32 18.90
N SER A 199 -17.35 5.74 18.38
CA SER A 199 -18.63 5.52 19.06
C SER A 199 -18.78 4.02 19.36
N MET A 200 -18.66 3.63 20.63
CA MET A 200 -18.76 2.22 21.03
C MET A 200 -20.07 1.61 20.56
N GLU A 201 -19.97 0.38 20.06
CA GLU A 201 -21.06 -0.59 20.03
C GLU A 201 -21.44 -0.93 21.48
N ASN A 202 -22.14 -0.04 22.19
CA ASN A 202 -22.55 -0.32 23.57
C ASN A 202 -23.56 -1.49 23.58
N GLU A 203 -23.32 -2.46 24.47
CA GLU A 203 -23.97 -3.78 24.63
C GLU A 203 -25.49 -3.77 24.94
N VAL A 204 -26.21 -2.66 24.77
CA VAL A 204 -27.67 -2.60 25.05
C VAL A 204 -28.50 -2.51 23.75
N SER A 205 -27.86 -2.62 22.58
CA SER A 205 -28.58 -2.55 21.29
C SER A 205 -27.95 -3.44 20.21
N PHE A 206 -27.83 -4.73 20.52
CA PHE A 206 -27.28 -5.73 19.59
C PHE A 206 -28.07 -5.82 18.27
N PHE A 207 -29.35 -5.39 18.24
CA PHE A 207 -30.22 -5.42 17.06
C PHE A 207 -30.46 -4.07 16.36
N TYR A 208 -30.26 -2.91 17.02
CA TYR A 208 -30.54 -1.59 16.43
C TYR A 208 -29.26 -0.85 15.99
N TYR A 209 -28.08 -1.25 16.50
CA TYR A 209 -26.81 -0.53 16.30
C TYR A 209 -25.82 -1.20 15.34
N TYR A 210 -26.14 -2.39 14.82
CA TYR A 210 -25.49 -2.99 13.62
C TYR A 210 -25.66 -2.12 12.36
N ASP A 211 -26.40 -1.02 12.49
CA ASP A 211 -26.91 -0.12 11.46
C ASP A 211 -25.98 1.07 11.11
N LYS A 212 -24.66 0.96 11.29
CA LYS A 212 -23.72 2.01 10.86
C LYS A 212 -22.52 1.48 10.08
N THR A 213 -22.81 0.57 9.16
CA THR A 213 -21.94 0.21 8.03
C THR A 213 -21.51 1.46 7.26
N SER A 214 -20.35 1.43 6.58
CA SER A 214 -19.95 2.49 5.65
C SER A 214 -21.07 2.80 4.62
N GLU A 215 -21.81 1.77 4.22
CA GLU A 215 -23.01 1.89 3.37
C GLU A 215 -24.10 2.73 4.04
N LYS A 216 -24.35 2.51 5.33
CA LYS A 216 -25.41 3.19 6.09
C LYS A 216 -25.08 4.63 6.42
N ILE A 217 -23.80 4.91 6.69
CA ILE A 217 -23.28 6.29 6.79
C ILE A 217 -23.49 7.00 5.45
N THR A 218 -23.16 6.33 4.33
CA THR A 218 -23.36 6.87 2.97
C THR A 218 -24.83 7.10 2.66
N ASN A 219 -25.70 6.13 2.94
CA ASN A 219 -27.15 6.23 2.71
C ASN A 219 -27.78 7.35 3.54
N TYR A 220 -27.39 7.48 4.83
CA TYR A 220 -27.87 8.58 5.67
C TYR A 220 -27.44 9.93 5.11
N TYR A 221 -26.17 10.07 4.71
CA TYR A 221 -25.67 11.28 4.09
C TYR A 221 -26.47 11.63 2.83
N GLU A 222 -26.64 10.69 1.89
CA GLU A 222 -27.35 10.96 0.63
C GLU A 222 -28.82 11.31 0.84
N ALA A 223 -29.48 10.72 1.84
CA ALA A 223 -30.88 11.02 2.18
C ALA A 223 -31.07 12.38 2.87
N ASN A 224 -30.04 12.91 3.54
CA ASN A 224 -30.13 14.13 4.35
C ASN A 224 -29.18 15.24 3.89
N LYS A 225 -28.55 15.12 2.71
CA LYS A 225 -27.51 16.05 2.24
C LYS A 225 -27.95 17.51 2.10
N GLU A 226 -29.26 17.77 2.05
CA GLU A 226 -29.83 19.12 2.02
C GLU A 226 -30.07 19.69 3.44
N ASP A 227 -30.11 18.85 4.47
CA ASP A 227 -30.22 19.24 5.89
C ASP A 227 -28.85 19.17 6.57
N GLU A 228 -28.10 20.28 6.49
CA GLU A 228 -26.77 20.40 7.08
C GLU A 228 -26.76 20.14 8.60
N GLN A 229 -27.84 20.49 9.30
CA GLN A 229 -27.92 20.29 10.76
C GLN A 229 -28.13 18.82 11.11
N ALA A 230 -29.00 18.11 10.39
CA ALA A 230 -29.18 16.67 10.56
C ALA A 230 -27.88 15.90 10.27
N VAL A 231 -27.20 16.23 9.16
CA VAL A 231 -25.91 15.61 8.78
C VAL A 231 -24.85 15.86 9.86
N LEU A 232 -24.75 17.10 10.35
CA LEU A 232 -23.78 17.44 11.38
C LEU A 232 -24.06 16.73 12.71
N GLN A 233 -25.33 16.66 13.13
CA GLN A 233 -25.72 15.92 14.32
C GLN A 233 -25.37 14.43 14.19
N TYR A 234 -25.67 13.83 13.04
CA TYR A 234 -25.29 12.45 12.77
C TYR A 234 -23.78 12.23 12.78
N ALA A 235 -23.01 13.12 12.15
CA ALA A 235 -21.54 13.06 12.13
C ALA A 235 -20.94 13.14 13.54
N LYS A 236 -21.48 14.02 14.41
CA LYS A 236 -21.07 14.13 15.81
C LYS A 236 -21.30 12.82 16.60
N LEU A 237 -22.39 12.10 16.29
CA LEU A 237 -22.69 10.81 16.95
C LEU A 237 -21.66 9.71 16.64
N LEU A 238 -20.95 9.80 15.51
CA LEU A 238 -19.94 8.81 15.11
C LEU A 238 -18.63 8.92 15.92
N LYS A 239 -18.39 10.07 16.58
CA LYS A 239 -17.16 10.33 17.35
C LYS A 239 -15.90 9.99 16.54
N LEU A 240 -15.72 10.68 15.41
CA LEU A 240 -14.62 10.45 14.49
C LEU A 240 -13.30 11.02 15.01
N ARG A 241 -12.20 10.28 14.85
CA ARG A 241 -10.84 10.74 15.13
C ARG A 241 -9.86 10.34 14.05
N PHE A 242 -8.73 11.03 14.00
CA PHE A 242 -7.58 10.52 13.25
C PHE A 242 -7.00 9.28 13.95
N PHE A 243 -6.39 8.40 13.17
CA PHE A 243 -5.50 7.38 13.71
C PHE A 243 -4.29 8.07 14.35
N HIS A 244 -3.93 7.62 15.55
CA HIS A 244 -2.71 8.06 16.21
C HIS A 244 -1.49 7.58 15.41
N SER A 245 -0.37 8.32 15.47
CA SER A 245 0.86 7.99 14.74
C SER A 245 1.33 6.55 14.99
N ARG A 246 1.20 6.09 16.24
CA ARG A 246 1.50 4.72 16.64
C ARG A 246 0.59 3.67 15.97
N GLU A 247 -0.69 3.98 15.75
CA GLU A 247 -1.64 3.08 15.07
C GLU A 247 -1.32 3.00 13.57
N VAL A 248 -0.98 4.13 12.95
CA VAL A 248 -0.47 4.16 11.57
C VAL A 248 0.81 3.33 11.46
N ALA A 249 1.74 3.49 12.41
CA ALA A 249 2.97 2.71 12.44
C ALA A 249 2.70 1.20 12.64
N ASN A 250 1.69 0.82 13.43
CA ASN A 250 1.24 -0.58 13.56
C ASN A 250 0.74 -1.13 12.22
N MET A 251 -0.09 -0.38 11.48
CA MET A 251 -0.56 -0.77 10.15
C MET A 251 0.55 -0.79 9.09
N MET A 252 1.67 -0.11 9.35
CA MET A 252 2.90 -0.22 8.55
C MET A 252 3.86 -1.29 9.08
N CYS A 253 3.42 -2.12 10.05
CA CYS A 253 4.16 -3.21 10.66
C CYS A 253 5.46 -2.79 11.36
N PHE A 254 5.58 -1.55 11.85
CA PHE A 254 6.69 -1.15 12.70
C PHE A 254 6.61 -1.85 14.07
N PRO A 255 7.75 -2.26 14.66
CA PRO A 255 7.76 -2.92 15.97
C PRO A 255 7.23 -1.99 17.07
N LYS A 256 6.82 -2.59 18.20
CA LYS A 256 6.33 -1.85 19.38
C LYS A 256 7.39 -0.91 19.98
N SER A 257 8.67 -1.20 19.77
CA SER A 257 9.80 -0.38 20.23
C SER A 257 10.08 0.85 19.35
N PHE A 258 9.38 1.02 18.22
CA PHE A 258 9.50 2.19 17.35
C PHE A 258 8.71 3.39 17.89
#